data_AF-A0A4S9YN99-F1
#
_entry.id   AF-A0A4S9YN99-F1
#
_cell.length_a   1.000
_cell.length_b   1.000
_cell.length_c   1.000
_cell.angle_alpha   90.00
_cell.angle_beta   90.00
_cell.angle_gamma   90.00
#
_symmetry.space_group_name_H-M   'P 1'
#
loop_
_entity.id
_entity.type
_entity.pdbx_description
1 polymer ?
#
loop_
_entity_poly.entity_id
_entity_poly.type
_entity_poly.pdbx_seq_one_letter_code
_entity_poly.pdbx_strand_id
1 'polypeptide(L)'
;AEHFNKAQCLGANFFFKRGDGDRANAKKLFPTLARQLARHIPDILGKLLEVLETEPDIPSKSLREQFEKLIHQPLVSVQDNGTGSQTPIYVIVIDALDECNNASDIRTILKLIVLFNGLQKLKLRVFVTSRPELPIRHEFQDMQDNIHHVVILHEIPQHIIAHDIEAFFRSEFEELASTMRNNDRQDWPGDESICKLVNMAVPLFIFASTVCRFVKDPTRNPVHQLQAILKQRHRNSKLDATYRPVLEQMCLGRDKEDQGRWASDFRQVVGVIITVFEPLSIASLETLLQPDDFDIRLILAALHSVLDVSESKERPVRLFHLSFHDYLVDPNQCPEAFLSSSSARHC
;
A
#
# COMPACT_ATOMS: atom_id res chain seq x y z
N ALA A 1 0.36 -12.29 -2.72
CA ALA A 1 0.65 -12.84 -4.07
C ALA A 1 1.97 -13.63 -4.12
N GLU A 2 3.09 -13.10 -3.60
CA GLU A 2 4.39 -13.79 -3.66
C GLU A 2 4.38 -15.21 -3.08
N HIS A 3 3.71 -15.41 -1.93
CA HIS A 3 3.53 -16.73 -1.33
C HIS A 3 2.86 -17.71 -2.31
N PHE A 4 1.74 -17.32 -2.93
CA PHE A 4 1.05 -18.15 -3.92
C PHE A 4 1.88 -18.37 -5.19
N ASN A 5 2.71 -17.41 -5.58
CA ASN A 5 3.63 -17.58 -6.71
C ASN A 5 4.69 -18.64 -6.41
N LYS A 6 5.31 -18.59 -5.22
CA LYS A 6 6.27 -19.60 -4.74
C LYS A 6 5.63 -20.98 -4.61
N ALA A 7 4.37 -21.03 -4.17
CA ALA A 7 3.57 -22.25 -4.09
C ALA A 7 2.99 -22.70 -5.46
N GLN A 8 3.34 -22.03 -6.56
CA GLN A 8 2.91 -22.33 -7.93
C GLN A 8 1.38 -22.43 -8.11
N CYS A 9 0.61 -21.69 -7.31
CA CYS A 9 -0.85 -21.65 -7.38
C CYS A 9 -1.39 -20.25 -7.70
N LEU A 10 -0.53 -19.25 -7.89
CA LEU A 10 -0.97 -17.91 -8.31
C LEU A 10 -1.40 -17.95 -9.79
N GLY A 11 -2.69 -17.72 -10.04
CA GLY A 11 -3.23 -17.59 -11.40
C GLY A 11 -3.12 -16.15 -11.91
N ALA A 12 -3.44 -15.17 -11.07
CA ALA A 12 -3.31 -13.76 -11.42
C ALA A 12 -3.27 -12.86 -10.17
N ASN A 13 -2.83 -11.63 -10.34
CA ASN A 13 -2.88 -10.59 -9.34
C ASN A 13 -3.05 -9.19 -9.97
N PHE A 14 -3.68 -8.31 -9.20
CA PHE A 14 -3.73 -6.88 -9.47
C PHE A 14 -3.71 -6.12 -8.15
N PHE A 15 -2.82 -5.14 -8.04
CA PHE A 15 -2.70 -4.30 -6.85
C PHE A 15 -3.23 -2.92 -7.19
N PHE A 16 -4.39 -2.55 -6.66
CA PHE A 16 -4.86 -1.19 -6.80
C PHE A 16 -3.93 -0.26 -6.03
N LYS A 17 -3.66 0.91 -6.63
CA LYS A 17 -2.92 1.97 -5.95
C LYS A 17 -3.43 3.33 -6.37
N ARG A 18 -4.00 4.08 -5.43
CA ARG A 18 -4.57 5.40 -5.68
C ARG A 18 -3.46 6.35 -6.12
N GLY A 19 -3.74 7.12 -7.17
CA GLY A 19 -2.76 8.03 -7.78
C GLY A 19 -1.67 7.35 -8.62
N ASP A 20 -1.59 6.02 -8.74
CA ASP A 20 -0.55 5.39 -9.58
C ASP A 20 -1.08 5.11 -11.01
N GLY A 21 -1.80 6.08 -11.57
CA GLY A 21 -2.35 6.09 -12.94
C GLY A 21 -3.08 4.80 -13.31
N ASP A 22 -2.38 3.90 -14.00
CA ASP A 22 -2.86 2.60 -14.44
C ASP A 22 -3.34 1.69 -13.28
N ARG A 23 -2.69 1.73 -12.11
CA ARG A 23 -3.09 0.90 -10.96
C ARG A 23 -4.29 1.45 -10.19
N ALA A 24 -4.66 2.71 -10.42
CA ALA A 24 -5.89 3.27 -9.86
C ALA A 24 -7.11 3.02 -10.79
N ASN A 25 -6.86 2.61 -12.03
CA ASN A 25 -7.85 2.52 -13.10
C ASN A 25 -8.42 1.10 -13.24
N ALA A 26 -9.71 0.93 -12.96
CA ALA A 26 -10.41 -0.34 -13.09
C ALA A 26 -10.32 -0.96 -14.50
N LYS A 27 -10.22 -0.16 -15.56
CA LYS A 27 -10.11 -0.66 -16.94
C LYS A 27 -8.84 -1.48 -17.19
N LYS A 28 -7.84 -1.39 -16.30
CA LYS A 28 -6.61 -2.18 -16.38
C LYS A 28 -6.72 -3.54 -15.70
N LEU A 29 -7.74 -3.76 -14.86
CA LEU A 29 -7.91 -4.96 -14.06
C LEU A 29 -8.06 -6.21 -14.95
N PHE A 30 -9.18 -6.36 -15.66
CA PHE A 30 -9.49 -7.59 -16.40
C PHE A 30 -8.51 -7.89 -17.54
N PRO A 31 -8.03 -6.92 -18.34
CA PRO A 31 -7.00 -7.20 -19.34
C PRO A 31 -5.69 -7.72 -18.71
N THR A 32 -5.31 -7.20 -17.54
CA THR A 32 -4.12 -7.67 -16.82
C THR A 32 -4.33 -9.08 -16.28
N LEU A 33 -5.48 -9.36 -15.67
CA LEU A 33 -5.82 -10.69 -15.18
C LEU A 33 -5.88 -11.70 -16.32
N ALA A 34 -6.51 -11.37 -17.45
CA ALA A 34 -6.64 -12.26 -18.61
C ALA A 34 -5.28 -12.69 -19.15
N ARG A 35 -4.37 -11.72 -19.33
CA ARG A 35 -3.00 -11.97 -19.76
C ARG A 35 -2.23 -12.88 -18.79
N GLN A 36 -2.43 -12.70 -17.48
CA GLN A 36 -1.76 -13.52 -16.47
C GLN A 36 -2.35 -14.93 -16.41
N LEU A 37 -3.68 -15.08 -16.41
CA LEU A 37 -4.37 -16.37 -16.44
C LEU A 37 -3.97 -17.18 -17.68
N ALA A 38 -3.85 -16.56 -18.84
CA ALA A 38 -3.39 -17.20 -20.07
C ALA A 38 -1.99 -17.82 -19.98
N ARG A 39 -1.15 -17.39 -19.03
CA ARG A 39 0.18 -17.97 -18.78
C ARG A 39 0.16 -19.18 -17.86
N HIS A 40 -0.88 -19.30 -17.02
CA HIS A 40 -0.94 -20.28 -15.94
C HIS A 40 -1.99 -21.37 -16.15
N ILE A 41 -3.05 -21.07 -16.91
CA ILE A 41 -4.12 -22.01 -17.24
C ILE A 41 -3.97 -22.39 -18.72
N PRO A 42 -3.73 -23.68 -19.03
CA PRO A 42 -3.67 -24.16 -20.40
C PRO A 42 -4.90 -23.76 -21.22
N ASP A 43 -4.73 -23.67 -22.54
CA ASP A 43 -5.79 -23.42 -23.53
C ASP A 43 -6.48 -22.04 -23.48
N ILE A 44 -6.34 -21.27 -22.40
CA ILE A 44 -6.85 -19.89 -22.33
C ILE A 44 -6.18 -18.99 -23.37
N LEU A 45 -4.87 -19.14 -23.60
CA LEU A 45 -4.14 -18.24 -24.51
C LEU A 45 -4.72 -18.26 -25.92
N GLY A 46 -5.05 -19.45 -26.45
CA GLY A 46 -5.65 -19.57 -27.78
C GLY A 46 -7.01 -18.87 -27.84
N LYS A 47 -7.86 -19.06 -26.82
CA LYS A 47 -9.16 -18.39 -26.72
C LYS A 47 -9.06 -16.87 -26.59
N LEU A 48 -8.06 -16.40 -25.87
CA LEU A 48 -7.82 -14.97 -25.74
C LEU A 48 -7.37 -14.36 -27.08
N LEU A 49 -6.55 -15.06 -27.86
CA LEU A 49 -6.13 -14.60 -29.20
C LEU A 49 -7.32 -14.53 -30.16
N GLU A 50 -8.18 -15.55 -30.20
CA GLU A 50 -9.42 -15.55 -31.02
C GLU A 50 -10.29 -14.30 -30.72
N VAL A 51 -10.46 -13.97 -29.43
CA VAL A 51 -11.22 -12.78 -28.99
C VAL A 51 -10.55 -11.49 -29.44
N LEU A 52 -9.22 -11.38 -29.30
CA LEU A 52 -8.47 -10.17 -29.65
C LEU A 52 -8.36 -9.96 -31.17
N GLU A 53 -8.35 -11.03 -31.96
CA GLU A 53 -8.42 -10.95 -33.43
C GLU A 53 -9.78 -10.43 -33.89
N THR A 54 -10.85 -10.84 -33.21
CA THR A 54 -12.22 -10.43 -33.55
C THR A 54 -12.57 -9.02 -33.03
N GLU A 55 -12.12 -8.69 -31.81
CA GLU A 55 -12.41 -7.44 -31.12
C GLU A 55 -11.14 -6.84 -30.48
N PRO A 56 -10.22 -6.26 -31.28
CA PRO A 56 -8.96 -5.74 -30.78
C PRO A 56 -9.12 -4.57 -29.79
N ASP A 57 -10.26 -3.89 -29.81
CA ASP A 57 -10.59 -2.76 -28.94
C ASP A 57 -11.19 -3.20 -27.58
N ILE A 58 -11.38 -4.50 -27.33
CA ILE A 58 -11.99 -5.02 -26.10
C ILE A 58 -11.39 -4.47 -24.78
N PRO A 59 -10.07 -4.19 -24.64
CA PRO A 59 -9.53 -3.62 -23.40
C PRO A 59 -10.00 -2.19 -23.11
N SER A 60 -10.61 -1.51 -24.08
CA SER A 60 -11.15 -0.15 -23.94
C SER A 60 -12.64 -0.12 -23.58
N LYS A 61 -13.35 -1.25 -23.76
CA LYS A 61 -14.80 -1.41 -23.54
C LYS A 61 -15.18 -1.42 -22.06
N SER A 62 -16.46 -1.63 -21.77
CA SER A 62 -16.96 -1.65 -20.39
C SER A 62 -16.34 -2.79 -19.57
N LEU A 63 -16.27 -2.64 -18.25
CA LEU A 63 -15.74 -3.68 -17.35
C LEU A 63 -16.48 -5.02 -17.49
N ARG A 64 -17.80 -4.96 -17.73
CA ARG A 64 -18.63 -6.14 -17.96
C ARG A 64 -18.23 -6.87 -19.24
N GLU A 65 -18.06 -6.15 -20.35
CA GLU A 65 -17.61 -6.74 -21.61
C GLU A 65 -16.20 -7.31 -21.51
N GLN A 66 -15.29 -6.58 -20.86
CA GLN A 66 -13.93 -7.06 -20.61
C GLN A 66 -13.94 -8.36 -19.80
N PHE A 67 -14.66 -8.40 -18.68
CA PHE A 67 -14.76 -9.62 -17.89
C PHE A 67 -15.38 -10.77 -18.69
N GLU A 68 -16.51 -10.54 -19.34
CA GLU A 68 -17.22 -11.59 -20.06
C GLU A 68 -16.36 -12.20 -21.17
N LYS A 69 -15.75 -11.37 -22.03
CA LYS A 69 -15.01 -11.82 -23.21
C LYS A 69 -13.57 -12.22 -22.94
N LEU A 70 -12.88 -11.54 -22.01
CA LEU A 70 -11.45 -11.81 -21.74
C LEU A 70 -11.23 -12.83 -20.63
N ILE A 71 -12.21 -13.04 -19.75
CA ILE A 71 -12.06 -13.88 -18.55
C ILE A 71 -13.09 -15.02 -18.57
N HIS A 72 -14.38 -14.70 -18.49
CA HIS A 72 -15.43 -15.67 -18.21
C HIS A 72 -15.62 -16.68 -19.36
N GLN A 73 -15.85 -16.21 -20.59
CA GLN A 73 -16.05 -17.09 -21.76
C GLN A 73 -14.83 -17.99 -22.05
N PRO A 74 -13.57 -17.48 -22.04
CA PRO A 74 -12.40 -18.33 -22.15
C PRO A 74 -12.34 -19.41 -21.06
N LEU A 75 -12.62 -19.07 -19.80
CA LEU A 75 -12.58 -20.03 -18.70
C LEU A 75 -13.68 -21.09 -18.80
N VAL A 76 -14.92 -20.72 -19.14
CA VAL A 76 -16.01 -21.67 -19.38
C VAL A 76 -15.63 -22.66 -20.48
N SER A 77 -15.07 -22.15 -21.59
CA SER A 77 -14.67 -22.99 -22.72
C SER A 77 -13.61 -24.02 -22.36
N VAL A 78 -12.61 -23.65 -21.54
CA VAL A 78 -11.55 -24.57 -21.09
C VAL A 78 -12.10 -25.59 -20.09
N GLN A 79 -13.01 -25.17 -19.20
CA GLN A 79 -13.68 -26.06 -18.25
C GLN A 79 -14.44 -27.20 -18.95
N ASP A 80 -15.04 -26.96 -20.12
CA ASP A 80 -15.82 -27.98 -20.82
C ASP A 80 -14.99 -28.95 -21.66
N ASN A 81 -13.75 -28.58 -22.00
CA ASN A 81 -12.83 -29.40 -22.79
C ASN A 81 -11.83 -30.23 -21.94
N GLY A 82 -11.77 -29.98 -20.62
CA GLY A 82 -10.80 -30.62 -19.72
C GLY A 82 -11.08 -32.11 -19.46
N THR A 83 -10.20 -32.97 -19.99
CA THR A 83 -10.20 -34.43 -19.75
C THR A 83 -9.21 -34.79 -18.63
N GLY A 84 -9.72 -35.30 -17.50
CA GLY A 84 -9.08 -36.40 -16.76
C GLY A 84 -7.78 -36.21 -15.96
N SER A 85 -7.41 -35.01 -15.50
CA SER A 85 -6.29 -34.86 -14.54
C SER A 85 -6.66 -33.97 -13.33
N GLN A 86 -5.90 -34.09 -12.24
CA GLN A 86 -6.02 -33.27 -11.04
C GLN A 86 -5.89 -31.79 -11.40
N THR A 87 -7.01 -31.08 -11.51
CA THR A 87 -7.00 -29.64 -11.78
C THR A 87 -6.33 -28.91 -10.61
N PRO A 88 -5.26 -28.13 -10.85
CA PRO A 88 -4.61 -27.36 -9.81
C PRO A 88 -5.53 -26.22 -9.31
N ILE A 89 -5.25 -25.74 -8.10
CA ILE A 89 -5.92 -24.57 -7.54
C ILE A 89 -5.24 -23.32 -8.09
N TYR A 90 -6.03 -22.38 -8.61
CA TYR A 90 -5.56 -21.10 -9.10
C TYR A 90 -6.10 -19.97 -8.21
N VAL A 91 -5.20 -19.14 -7.68
CA VAL A 91 -5.55 -18.02 -6.82
C VAL A 91 -5.43 -16.71 -7.61
N ILE A 92 -6.48 -15.89 -7.58
CA ILE A 92 -6.49 -14.52 -8.08
C ILE A 92 -6.42 -13.59 -6.86
N VAL A 93 -5.45 -12.68 -6.83
CA VAL A 93 -5.29 -11.70 -5.75
C VAL A 93 -5.65 -10.30 -6.25
N ILE A 94 -6.66 -9.67 -5.65
CA ILE A 94 -7.01 -8.26 -5.90
C ILE A 94 -6.76 -7.50 -4.60
N ASP A 95 -5.72 -6.70 -4.58
CA ASP A 95 -5.30 -5.99 -3.37
C ASP A 95 -5.76 -4.53 -3.40
N ALA A 96 -6.12 -4.01 -2.22
CA ALA A 96 -6.49 -2.62 -1.95
C ALA A 96 -7.61 -2.08 -2.85
N LEU A 97 -8.70 -2.84 -3.03
CA LEU A 97 -9.78 -2.48 -3.98
C LEU A 97 -10.39 -1.07 -3.75
N ASP A 98 -10.38 -0.58 -2.51
CA ASP A 98 -10.80 0.78 -2.14
C ASP A 98 -9.91 1.90 -2.74
N GLU A 99 -8.73 1.56 -3.23
CA GLU A 99 -7.83 2.48 -3.92
C GLU A 99 -8.17 2.69 -5.40
N CYS A 100 -9.22 2.03 -5.91
CA CYS A 100 -9.76 2.30 -7.23
C CYS A 100 -10.40 3.70 -7.30
N ASN A 101 -10.18 4.42 -8.41
CA ASN A 101 -10.63 5.81 -8.56
C ASN A 101 -12.15 6.01 -8.52
N ASN A 102 -12.95 4.98 -8.82
CA ASN A 102 -14.38 5.12 -9.02
C ASN A 102 -15.18 4.07 -8.24
N ALA A 103 -16.06 4.55 -7.35
CA ALA A 103 -16.92 3.70 -6.55
C ALA A 103 -17.90 2.85 -7.38
N SER A 104 -18.37 3.31 -8.55
CA SER A 104 -19.23 2.49 -9.42
C SER A 104 -18.49 1.30 -10.02
N ASP A 105 -17.21 1.51 -10.32
CA ASP A 105 -16.35 0.47 -10.88
C ASP A 105 -16.04 -0.60 -9.83
N ILE A 106 -15.78 -0.19 -8.58
CA ILE A 106 -15.65 -1.11 -7.44
C ILE A 106 -16.87 -2.04 -7.32
N ARG A 107 -18.09 -1.48 -7.33
CA ARG A 107 -19.33 -2.29 -7.28
C ARG A 107 -19.43 -3.25 -8.45
N THR A 108 -19.07 -2.79 -9.64
CA THR A 108 -19.09 -3.60 -10.86
C THR A 108 -18.10 -4.76 -10.75
N ILE A 109 -16.87 -4.50 -10.30
CA ILE A 109 -15.85 -5.52 -10.08
C ILE A 109 -16.35 -6.58 -9.10
N LEU A 110 -16.87 -6.16 -7.95
CA LEU A 110 -17.40 -7.07 -6.91
C LEU A 110 -18.49 -8.00 -7.46
N LYS A 111 -19.44 -7.47 -8.25
CA LYS A 111 -20.49 -8.29 -8.89
C LYS A 111 -19.94 -9.28 -9.92
N LEU A 112 -18.89 -8.89 -10.65
CA LEU A 112 -18.29 -9.73 -11.69
C LEU A 112 -17.42 -10.85 -11.10
N ILE A 113 -16.61 -10.57 -10.09
CA ILE A 113 -15.72 -11.60 -9.49
C ILE A 113 -16.52 -12.72 -8.81
N VAL A 114 -17.73 -12.45 -8.33
CA VAL A 114 -18.59 -13.49 -7.77
C VAL A 114 -19.00 -14.54 -8.81
N LEU A 115 -19.01 -14.20 -10.09
CA LEU A 115 -19.32 -15.14 -11.17
C LEU A 115 -18.27 -16.26 -11.31
N PHE A 116 -17.06 -16.10 -10.73
CA PHE A 116 -16.08 -17.19 -10.65
C PHE A 116 -16.61 -18.40 -9.88
N ASN A 117 -17.57 -18.24 -8.96
CA ASN A 117 -18.19 -19.35 -8.22
C ASN A 117 -18.91 -20.37 -9.13
N GLY A 118 -19.34 -19.93 -10.33
CA GLY A 118 -19.98 -20.80 -11.31
C GLY A 118 -19.00 -21.74 -12.04
N LEU A 119 -17.70 -21.48 -11.98
CA LEU A 119 -16.66 -22.22 -12.71
C LEU A 119 -16.18 -23.45 -11.93
N GLN A 120 -17.10 -24.33 -11.52
CA GLN A 120 -16.82 -25.40 -10.55
C GLN A 120 -15.73 -26.40 -10.96
N LYS A 121 -15.47 -26.61 -12.26
CA LYS A 121 -14.41 -27.54 -12.70
C LYS A 121 -13.02 -26.89 -12.65
N LEU A 122 -12.96 -25.56 -12.66
CA LEU A 122 -11.74 -24.79 -12.42
C LEU A 122 -11.68 -24.45 -10.93
N LYS A 123 -10.66 -24.92 -10.21
CA LYS A 123 -10.50 -24.61 -8.78
C LYS A 123 -9.94 -23.20 -8.58
N LEU A 124 -10.69 -22.20 -9.04
CA LEU A 124 -10.36 -20.79 -8.93
C LEU A 124 -10.78 -20.25 -7.57
N ARG A 125 -9.89 -19.50 -6.92
CA ARG A 125 -10.16 -18.78 -5.67
C ARG A 125 -9.78 -17.33 -5.83
N VAL A 126 -10.66 -16.42 -5.42
CA VAL A 126 -10.36 -14.99 -5.44
C VAL A 126 -10.13 -14.52 -4.02
N PHE A 127 -9.00 -13.85 -3.80
CA PHE A 127 -8.66 -13.19 -2.55
C PHE A 127 -8.67 -11.68 -2.77
N VAL A 128 -9.52 -10.97 -2.03
CA VAL A 128 -9.68 -9.51 -2.14
C VAL A 128 -9.35 -8.86 -0.81
N THR A 129 -8.59 -7.78 -0.83
CA THR A 129 -8.40 -6.90 0.34
C THR A 129 -8.98 -5.52 0.05
N SER A 130 -9.53 -4.87 1.08
CA SER A 130 -9.98 -3.49 0.99
C SER A 130 -10.20 -2.86 2.37
N ARG A 131 -10.24 -1.54 2.42
CA ARG A 131 -10.90 -0.82 3.53
C ARG A 131 -12.42 -1.05 3.50
N PRO A 132 -13.09 -0.97 4.66
CA PRO A 132 -14.53 -1.20 4.76
C PRO A 132 -15.33 0.05 4.38
N GLU A 133 -15.04 0.65 3.21
CA GLU A 133 -15.79 1.80 2.70
C GLU A 133 -17.24 1.41 2.37
N LEU A 134 -18.17 2.38 2.45
CA LEU A 134 -19.61 2.12 2.28
C LEU A 134 -19.98 1.35 1.00
N PRO A 135 -19.44 1.68 -0.20
CA PRO A 135 -19.77 0.95 -1.41
C PRO A 135 -19.38 -0.54 -1.34
N ILE A 136 -18.29 -0.84 -0.65
CA ILE A 136 -17.75 -2.20 -0.50
C ILE A 136 -18.55 -2.97 0.55
N ARG A 137 -18.84 -2.34 1.69
CA ARG A 137 -19.66 -2.94 2.75
C ARG A 137 -21.05 -3.35 2.28
N HIS A 138 -21.73 -2.47 1.55
CA HIS A 138 -23.08 -2.77 1.02
C HIS A 138 -23.06 -3.98 0.09
N GLU A 139 -22.16 -4.00 -0.87
CA GLU A 139 -22.08 -5.09 -1.85
C GLU A 139 -21.67 -6.42 -1.18
N PHE A 140 -20.79 -6.41 -0.17
CA PHE A 140 -20.49 -7.62 0.59
C PHE A 140 -21.66 -8.11 1.46
N GLN A 141 -22.50 -7.22 1.97
CA GLN A 141 -23.73 -7.61 2.68
C GLN A 141 -24.76 -8.24 1.74
N ASP A 142 -24.94 -7.65 0.54
CA ASP A 142 -25.88 -8.15 -0.46
C ASP A 142 -25.45 -9.50 -1.06
N MET A 143 -24.15 -9.82 -1.03
CA MET A 143 -23.58 -11.03 -1.63
C MET A 143 -23.08 -12.06 -0.60
N GLN A 144 -23.57 -12.01 0.64
CA GLN A 144 -23.10 -12.91 1.73
C GLN A 144 -23.11 -14.39 1.34
N ASP A 145 -24.16 -14.85 0.64
CA ASP A 145 -24.30 -16.25 0.20
C ASP A 145 -23.24 -16.67 -0.82
N ASN A 146 -22.61 -15.70 -1.49
CA ASN A 146 -21.65 -15.93 -2.56
C ASN A 146 -20.19 -15.75 -2.09
N ILE A 147 -19.98 -15.35 -0.84
CA ILE A 147 -18.65 -15.11 -0.29
C ILE A 147 -18.31 -16.24 0.68
N HIS A 148 -17.27 -17.00 0.37
CA HIS A 148 -16.87 -18.12 1.21
C HIS A 148 -16.39 -17.70 2.60
N HIS A 149 -15.56 -16.65 2.67
CA HIS A 149 -14.97 -16.17 3.91
C HIS A 149 -14.76 -14.67 3.87
N VAL A 150 -15.15 -13.98 4.95
CA VAL A 150 -14.86 -12.57 5.20
C VAL A 150 -14.07 -12.50 6.49
N VAL A 151 -12.93 -11.80 6.46
CA VAL A 151 -12.11 -11.54 7.66
C VAL A 151 -12.06 -10.04 7.89
N ILE A 152 -12.58 -9.60 9.03
CA ILE A 152 -12.60 -8.19 9.42
C ILE A 152 -11.40 -7.93 10.33
N LEU A 153 -10.37 -7.30 9.79
CA LEU A 153 -9.09 -7.13 10.52
C LEU A 153 -9.21 -6.32 11.81
N HIS A 154 -10.18 -5.40 11.93
CA HIS A 154 -10.38 -4.61 13.15
C HIS A 154 -11.17 -5.34 14.24
N GLU A 155 -11.68 -6.55 13.96
CA GLU A 155 -12.30 -7.43 14.96
C GLU A 155 -11.31 -8.46 15.51
N ILE A 156 -10.08 -8.50 14.99
CA ILE A 156 -9.03 -9.37 15.51
C ILE A 156 -8.73 -8.96 16.96
N PRO A 157 -8.70 -9.92 17.90
CA PRO A 157 -8.38 -9.64 19.29
C PRO A 157 -7.06 -8.89 19.45
N GLN A 158 -7.08 -7.84 20.25
CA GLN A 158 -5.93 -6.95 20.44
C GLN A 158 -4.66 -7.69 20.88
N HIS A 159 -4.78 -8.77 21.65
CA HIS A 159 -3.63 -9.57 22.10
C HIS A 159 -2.91 -10.29 20.96
N ILE A 160 -3.62 -10.68 19.90
CA ILE A 160 -3.02 -11.29 18.70
C ILE A 160 -2.23 -10.22 17.95
N ILE A 161 -2.82 -9.04 17.76
CA ILE A 161 -2.15 -7.90 17.11
C ILE A 161 -0.89 -7.50 17.90
N ALA A 162 -0.98 -7.47 19.23
CA ALA A 162 0.16 -7.16 20.10
C ALA A 162 1.28 -8.20 19.95
N HIS A 163 0.94 -9.49 19.89
CA HIS A 163 1.90 -10.58 19.68
C HIS A 163 2.62 -10.46 18.34
N ASP A 164 1.88 -10.22 17.25
CA ASP A 164 2.47 -10.08 15.90
C ASP A 164 3.38 -8.85 15.81
N ILE A 165 2.99 -7.73 16.42
CA ILE A 165 3.80 -6.51 16.48
C ILE A 165 5.06 -6.74 17.34
N GLU A 166 4.95 -7.45 18.47
CA GLU A 166 6.10 -7.79 19.30
C GLU A 166 7.10 -8.64 18.51
N ALA A 167 6.63 -9.70 17.85
CA ALA A 167 7.46 -10.56 17.02
C ALA A 167 8.16 -9.76 15.90
N PHE A 168 7.43 -8.85 15.25
CA PHE A 168 8.00 -7.95 14.24
C PHE A 168 9.10 -7.06 14.81
N PHE A 169 8.88 -6.37 15.92
CA PHE A 169 9.90 -5.52 16.54
C PHE A 169 11.14 -6.32 16.95
N ARG A 170 10.96 -7.50 17.55
CA ARG A 170 12.07 -8.36 17.95
C ARG A 170 12.92 -8.76 16.75
N SER A 171 12.28 -9.22 15.67
CA SER A 171 12.98 -9.59 14.44
C SER A 171 13.75 -8.41 13.82
N GLU A 172 13.11 -7.24 13.68
CA GLU A 172 13.71 -6.07 13.05
C GLU A 172 14.87 -5.49 13.86
N PHE A 173 14.78 -5.52 15.19
CA PHE A 173 15.83 -5.01 16.06
C PHE A 173 16.95 -6.02 16.31
N GLU A 174 16.67 -7.32 16.27
CA GLU A 174 17.72 -8.35 16.25
C GLU A 174 18.61 -8.20 15.01
N GLU A 175 18.00 -8.04 13.85
CA GLU A 175 18.71 -7.75 12.60
C GLU A 175 19.55 -6.48 12.73
N LEU A 176 18.98 -5.38 13.23
CA LEU A 176 19.72 -4.12 13.38
C LEU A 176 20.85 -4.24 14.42
N ALA A 177 20.62 -4.89 15.56
CA ALA A 177 21.61 -5.11 16.60
C ALA A 177 22.82 -5.89 16.05
N SER A 178 22.62 -6.81 15.11
CA SER A 178 23.69 -7.54 14.43
C SER A 178 24.66 -6.66 13.63
N THR A 179 24.31 -5.39 13.37
CA THR A 179 25.13 -4.41 12.67
C THR A 179 25.76 -3.36 13.61
N MET A 180 25.30 -3.28 14.87
CA MET A 180 25.80 -2.29 15.83
C MET A 180 27.19 -2.63 16.37
N ARG A 181 27.88 -1.64 16.94
CA ARG A 181 29.16 -1.85 17.66
C ARG A 181 28.92 -2.64 18.94
N ASN A 182 29.88 -3.47 19.35
CA ASN A 182 29.73 -4.42 20.47
C ASN A 182 29.25 -3.79 21.79
N ASN A 183 29.66 -2.56 22.11
CA ASN A 183 29.27 -1.90 23.36
C ASN A 183 27.79 -1.45 23.39
N ASP A 184 27.16 -1.24 22.22
CA ASP A 184 25.76 -0.81 22.11
C ASP A 184 24.80 -2.02 21.97
N ARG A 185 25.32 -3.24 21.81
CA ARG A 185 24.52 -4.46 21.61
C ARG A 185 24.00 -5.07 22.90
N GLN A 186 24.72 -4.91 23.99
CA GLN A 186 24.42 -5.65 25.22
C GLN A 186 23.07 -5.16 25.78
N ASP A 187 22.06 -6.01 25.70
CA ASP A 187 20.67 -5.78 26.13
C ASP A 187 19.85 -4.75 25.32
N TRP A 188 20.29 -4.36 24.11
CA TRP A 188 19.51 -3.47 23.25
C TRP A 188 18.48 -4.23 22.39
N PRO A 189 17.23 -3.73 22.25
CA PRO A 189 16.65 -2.54 22.90
C PRO A 189 16.10 -2.80 24.31
N GLY A 190 16.07 -4.05 24.75
CA GLY A 190 15.55 -4.49 26.04
C GLY A 190 14.03 -4.73 26.02
N ASP A 191 13.57 -5.71 26.80
CA ASP A 191 12.15 -6.11 26.83
C ASP A 191 11.22 -4.97 27.23
N GLU A 192 11.63 -4.10 28.15
CA GLU A 192 10.82 -2.95 28.57
C GLU A 192 10.56 -1.98 27.40
N SER A 193 11.57 -1.74 26.56
CA SER A 193 11.45 -0.91 25.36
C SER A 193 10.50 -1.56 24.35
N ILE A 194 10.64 -2.87 24.11
CA ILE A 194 9.74 -3.62 23.22
C ILE A 194 8.30 -3.53 23.72
N CYS A 195 8.04 -3.79 25.00
CA CYS A 195 6.70 -3.70 25.57
C CYS A 195 6.09 -2.29 25.40
N LYS A 196 6.89 -1.23 25.62
CA LYS A 196 6.44 0.15 25.38
C LYS A 196 6.09 0.38 23.92
N LEU A 197 6.92 -0.05 22.98
CA LEU A 197 6.66 0.09 21.55
C LEU A 197 5.42 -0.67 21.10
N VAL A 198 5.22 -1.89 21.59
CA VAL A 198 4.01 -2.68 21.31
C VAL A 198 2.77 -1.92 21.78
N ASN A 199 2.79 -1.39 23.01
CA ASN A 199 1.69 -0.60 23.56
C ASN A 199 1.42 0.69 22.75
N MET A 200 2.47 1.33 22.22
CA MET A 200 2.33 2.50 21.35
C MET A 200 1.77 2.14 19.96
N ALA A 201 2.19 1.00 19.42
CA ALA A 201 1.86 0.56 18.08
C ALA A 201 0.42 0.07 17.98
N VAL A 202 -0.05 -0.74 18.93
CA VAL A 202 -1.33 -1.45 18.82
C VAL A 202 -2.51 -0.48 18.61
N PRO A 203 -3.40 -0.71 17.62
CA PRO A 203 -3.42 -1.81 16.65
C PRO A 203 -2.73 -1.50 15.30
N LEU A 204 -2.05 -0.37 15.17
CA LEU A 204 -1.47 0.13 13.94
C LEU A 204 -0.10 -0.49 13.65
N PHE A 205 -0.07 -1.56 12.84
CA PHE A 205 1.19 -2.14 12.37
C PHE A 205 2.06 -1.12 11.60
N ILE A 206 1.43 -0.14 10.94
CA ILE A 206 2.16 0.95 10.27
C ILE A 206 3.09 1.70 11.23
N PHE A 207 2.68 1.92 12.48
CA PHE A 207 3.53 2.52 13.52
C PHE A 207 4.81 1.70 13.70
N ALA A 208 4.69 0.38 13.87
CA ALA A 208 5.83 -0.48 14.08
C ALA A 208 6.80 -0.43 12.91
N SER A 209 6.29 -0.54 11.67
CA SER A 209 7.14 -0.47 10.48
C SER A 209 7.79 0.90 10.29
N THR A 210 7.10 2.00 10.61
CA THR A 210 7.65 3.36 10.53
C THR A 210 8.73 3.58 11.57
N VAL A 211 8.54 3.12 12.81
CA VAL A 211 9.56 3.17 13.87
C VAL A 211 10.79 2.37 13.46
N CYS A 212 10.64 1.16 12.94
CA CYS A 212 11.78 0.36 12.49
C CYS A 212 12.57 1.09 11.39
N ARG A 213 11.91 1.63 10.36
CA ARG A 213 12.59 2.42 9.31
C ARG A 213 13.28 3.68 9.87
N PHE A 214 12.63 4.35 10.82
CA PHE A 214 13.16 5.55 11.47
C PHE A 214 14.41 5.27 12.31
N VAL A 215 14.42 4.15 13.05
CA VAL A 215 15.56 3.71 13.88
C VAL A 215 16.69 3.13 13.02
N LYS A 216 16.37 2.48 11.90
CA LYS A 216 17.33 1.93 10.92
C LYS A 216 17.98 2.99 10.02
N ASP A 217 17.81 4.29 10.29
CA ASP A 217 18.48 5.37 9.55
C ASP A 217 20.02 5.22 9.65
N PRO A 218 20.73 5.00 8.52
CA PRO A 218 22.17 4.76 8.53
C PRO A 218 22.99 6.00 8.92
N THR A 219 22.39 7.19 8.87
CA THR A 219 23.05 8.46 9.18
C THR A 219 22.98 8.82 10.66
N ARG A 220 22.24 8.04 11.46
CA ARG A 220 21.93 8.37 12.86
C ARG A 220 22.24 7.23 13.80
N ASN A 221 22.36 7.57 15.08
CA ASN A 221 22.52 6.56 16.13
C ASN A 221 21.16 5.92 16.47
N PRO A 222 21.00 4.60 16.29
CA PRO A 222 19.72 3.91 16.50
C PRO A 222 19.25 3.94 17.96
N VAL A 223 20.17 3.97 18.93
CA VAL A 223 19.84 4.10 20.36
C VAL A 223 19.18 5.45 20.63
N HIS A 224 19.74 6.54 20.08
CA HIS A 224 19.17 7.88 20.24
C HIS A 224 17.80 7.99 19.55
N GLN A 225 17.66 7.42 18.35
CA GLN A 225 16.39 7.40 17.61
C GLN A 225 15.31 6.67 18.40
N LEU A 226 15.63 5.49 18.92
CA LEU A 226 14.69 4.73 19.72
C LEU A 226 14.29 5.48 21.00
N GLN A 227 15.24 6.09 21.69
CA GLN A 227 14.94 6.90 22.87
C GLN A 227 14.05 8.11 22.56
N ALA A 228 14.21 8.74 21.39
CA ALA A 228 13.36 9.84 20.95
C ALA A 228 11.89 9.40 20.78
N ILE A 229 11.66 8.18 20.28
CA ILE A 229 10.31 7.58 20.19
C ILE A 229 9.77 7.26 21.59
N LEU A 230 10.56 6.61 22.44
CA LEU A 230 10.13 6.17 23.77
C LEU A 230 9.84 7.32 24.75
N LYS A 231 10.48 8.49 24.57
CA LYS A 231 10.27 9.68 25.41
C LYS A 231 8.99 10.44 25.07
N GLN A 232 8.28 10.07 24.02
CA GLN A 232 7.06 10.77 23.61
C GLN A 232 5.97 10.64 24.66
N ARG A 233 5.39 11.78 25.02
CA ARG A 233 4.21 11.85 25.89
C ARG A 233 2.98 12.23 25.05
N HIS A 234 1.83 11.71 25.46
CA HIS A 234 0.46 12.02 25.00
C HIS A 234 0.38 12.78 23.67
N ARG A 235 0.14 12.04 22.59
CA ARG A 235 -0.07 12.55 21.24
C ARG A 235 -1.58 12.64 20.95
N ASN A 236 -1.97 13.53 20.05
CA ASN A 236 -3.38 13.81 19.77
C ASN A 236 -4.10 12.62 19.14
N SER A 237 -3.36 11.76 18.44
CA SER A 237 -3.86 10.52 17.85
C SER A 237 -2.75 9.48 17.71
N LYS A 238 -3.10 8.26 17.28
CA LYS A 238 -2.11 7.22 16.96
C LYS A 238 -1.31 7.52 15.69
N LEU A 239 -1.91 8.19 14.71
CA LEU A 239 -1.18 8.65 13.51
C LEU A 239 -0.24 9.80 13.86
N ASP A 240 -0.65 10.69 14.76
CA ASP A 240 0.22 11.73 15.32
C ASP A 240 1.42 11.10 16.03
N ALA A 241 1.21 10.07 16.86
CA ALA A 241 2.30 9.30 17.46
C ALA A 241 3.21 8.62 16.43
N THR A 242 2.68 8.23 15.27
CA THR A 242 3.43 7.54 14.21
C THR A 242 4.32 8.50 13.43
N TYR A 243 3.79 9.65 13.01
CA TYR A 243 4.44 10.53 12.03
C TYR A 243 5.10 11.75 12.64
N ARG A 244 4.61 12.25 13.78
CA ARG A 244 5.22 13.39 14.45
C ARG A 244 6.70 13.23 14.77
N PRO A 245 7.22 12.09 15.27
CA PRO A 245 8.66 11.93 15.44
C PRO A 245 9.46 12.16 14.14
N VAL A 246 8.93 11.68 13.02
CA VAL A 246 9.56 11.87 11.70
C VAL A 246 9.61 13.36 11.34
N LEU A 247 8.53 14.09 11.64
CA LEU A 247 8.44 15.54 11.39
C LEU A 247 9.32 16.37 12.34
N GLU A 248 9.20 16.14 13.65
CA GLU A 248 9.94 16.87 14.70
C GLU A 248 11.44 16.61 14.64
N GLN A 249 11.86 15.42 14.20
CA GLN A 249 13.26 15.07 13.98
C GLN A 249 13.96 16.11 13.09
N MET A 250 13.26 16.65 12.09
CA MET A 250 13.83 17.60 11.14
C MET A 250 14.05 19.00 11.74
N CYS A 251 13.35 19.30 12.84
CA CYS A 251 13.44 20.56 13.58
C CYS A 251 14.50 20.53 14.69
N LEU A 252 15.01 19.35 15.07
CA LEU A 252 15.98 19.20 16.15
C LEU A 252 17.28 19.97 15.85
N GLY A 253 17.73 20.79 16.81
CA GLY A 253 18.97 21.55 16.69
C GLY A 253 18.90 22.80 15.81
N ARG A 254 17.73 23.13 15.27
CA ARG A 254 17.49 24.36 14.50
C ARG A 254 16.87 25.45 15.36
N ASP A 255 17.19 26.71 15.07
CA ASP A 255 16.50 27.85 15.68
C ASP A 255 15.08 28.03 15.10
N LYS A 256 14.33 29.01 15.63
CA LYS A 256 12.94 29.23 15.20
C LYS A 256 12.82 29.69 13.75
N GLU A 257 13.79 30.44 13.24
CA GLU A 257 13.75 30.95 11.86
C GLU A 257 14.01 29.79 10.88
N ASP A 258 15.01 28.97 11.16
CA ASP A 258 15.36 27.78 10.39
C ASP A 258 14.24 26.72 10.43
N GLN A 259 13.57 26.56 11.57
CA GLN A 259 12.38 25.70 11.67
C GLN A 259 11.23 26.21 10.77
N GLY A 260 11.01 27.53 10.74
CA GLY A 260 9.99 28.15 9.89
C GLY A 260 10.27 27.97 8.41
N ARG A 261 11.53 28.18 7.99
CA ARG A 261 11.99 27.94 6.61
C ARG A 261 11.81 26.48 6.22
N TRP A 262 12.29 25.56 7.05
CA TRP A 262 12.14 24.14 6.80
C TRP A 262 10.69 23.69 6.66
N ALA A 263 9.81 24.17 7.55
CA ALA A 263 8.38 23.87 7.45
C ALA A 263 7.76 24.40 6.15
N SER A 264 8.22 25.55 5.66
CA SER A 264 7.83 26.08 4.36
C SER A 264 8.29 25.17 3.22
N ASP A 265 9.57 24.81 3.18
CA ASP A 265 10.13 23.98 2.11
C ASP A 265 9.49 22.59 2.10
N PHE A 266 9.26 22.01 3.29
CA PHE A 266 8.51 20.78 3.47
C PHE A 266 7.13 20.87 2.81
N ARG A 267 6.35 21.93 3.09
CA ARG A 267 5.01 22.09 2.52
C ARG A 267 5.05 22.25 1.00
N GLN A 268 6.06 22.92 0.45
CA GLN A 268 6.21 23.04 -1.01
C GLN A 268 6.49 21.68 -1.66
N VAL A 269 7.43 20.91 -1.13
CA VAL A 269 7.81 19.61 -1.71
C VAL A 269 6.74 18.55 -1.44
N VAL A 270 6.42 18.33 -0.17
CA VAL A 270 5.50 17.26 0.24
C VAL A 270 4.07 17.60 -0.13
N GLY A 271 3.68 18.88 -0.09
CA GLY A 271 2.37 19.32 -0.57
C GLY A 271 2.15 18.93 -2.03
N VAL A 272 3.14 19.10 -2.91
CA VAL A 272 3.04 18.63 -4.29
C VAL A 272 2.94 17.10 -4.35
N ILE A 273 3.82 16.38 -3.64
CA ILE A 273 3.84 14.90 -3.66
C ILE A 273 2.49 14.30 -3.27
N ILE A 274 1.81 14.88 -2.28
CA ILE A 274 0.53 14.35 -1.79
C ILE A 274 -0.68 14.82 -2.60
N THR A 275 -0.56 15.86 -3.43
CA THR A 275 -1.67 16.44 -4.21
C THR A 275 -1.69 16.01 -5.68
N VAL A 276 -0.54 15.65 -6.25
CA VAL A 276 -0.45 15.25 -7.66
C VAL A 276 -1.20 13.95 -7.94
N PHE A 277 -1.87 13.91 -9.09
CA PHE A 277 -2.60 12.71 -9.52
C PHE A 277 -1.66 11.56 -9.85
N GLU A 278 -0.48 11.82 -10.41
CA GLU A 278 0.56 10.81 -10.64
C GLU A 278 1.84 11.14 -9.86
N PRO A 279 2.46 10.16 -9.18
CA PRO A 279 3.74 10.31 -8.50
C PRO A 279 4.81 10.94 -9.40
N LEU A 280 5.39 12.02 -8.92
CA LEU A 280 6.47 12.72 -9.63
C LEU A 280 7.84 12.15 -9.27
N SER A 281 8.73 12.14 -10.27
CA SER A 281 10.15 11.87 -10.07
C SER A 281 10.86 13.06 -9.42
N ILE A 282 12.06 12.86 -8.87
CA ILE A 282 12.83 13.98 -8.31
C ILE A 282 13.16 14.99 -9.40
N ALA A 283 13.49 14.54 -10.62
CA ALA A 283 13.74 15.44 -11.75
C ALA A 283 12.50 16.28 -12.11
N SER A 284 11.31 15.68 -12.05
CA SER A 284 10.04 16.37 -12.27
C SER A 284 9.74 17.38 -11.16
N LEU A 285 10.02 17.04 -9.90
CA LEU A 285 9.88 17.96 -8.76
C LEU A 285 10.86 19.14 -8.85
N GLU A 286 12.13 18.88 -9.19
CA GLU A 286 13.16 19.91 -9.44
C GLU A 286 12.71 20.87 -10.55
N THR A 287 12.12 20.35 -11.63
CA THR A 287 11.60 21.17 -12.74
C THR A 287 10.35 21.97 -12.37
N LEU A 288 9.43 21.37 -11.62
CA LEU A 288 8.15 21.98 -11.28
C LEU A 288 8.28 23.06 -10.20
N LEU A 289 9.07 22.77 -9.16
CA LEU A 289 9.23 23.66 -8.02
C LEU A 289 10.28 24.74 -8.26
N GLN A 290 11.19 24.54 -9.21
CA GLN A 290 12.30 25.45 -9.53
C GLN A 290 12.99 25.96 -8.25
N PRO A 291 13.56 25.05 -7.45
CA PRO A 291 14.05 25.40 -6.12
C PRO A 291 15.32 26.24 -6.22
N ASP A 292 15.21 27.54 -5.97
CA ASP A 292 16.36 28.44 -5.87
C ASP A 292 16.98 28.43 -4.46
N ASP A 293 16.15 28.21 -3.43
CA ASP A 293 16.52 28.44 -2.02
C ASP A 293 16.47 27.18 -1.12
N PHE A 294 16.11 26.01 -1.65
CA PHE A 294 16.00 24.77 -0.85
C PHE A 294 16.39 23.50 -1.61
N ASP A 295 16.79 22.46 -0.87
CA ASP A 295 17.20 21.18 -1.45
C ASP A 295 16.09 20.12 -1.30
N ILE A 296 15.45 19.78 -2.42
CA ILE A 296 14.42 18.74 -2.50
C ILE A 296 14.96 17.40 -1.98
N ARG A 297 16.20 17.02 -2.31
CA ARG A 297 16.77 15.73 -1.89
C ARG A 297 16.98 15.69 -0.40
N LEU A 298 17.40 16.79 0.20
CA LEU A 298 17.57 16.89 1.64
C LEU A 298 16.23 16.68 2.37
N ILE A 299 15.15 17.29 1.86
CA ILE A 299 13.79 17.13 2.40
C ILE A 299 13.31 15.70 2.26
N LEU A 300 13.49 15.10 1.07
CA LEU A 300 13.09 13.72 0.80
C LEU A 300 13.89 12.71 1.64
N ALA A 301 15.19 12.91 1.79
CA ALA A 301 16.07 12.07 2.60
C ALA A 301 15.68 12.12 4.08
N ALA A 302 15.26 13.28 4.59
CA ALA A 302 14.79 13.42 5.96
C ALA A 302 13.47 12.67 6.25
N LEU A 303 12.75 12.28 5.19
CA LEU A 303 11.47 11.58 5.24
C LEU A 303 11.58 10.10 4.81
N HIS A 304 12.78 9.52 4.87
CA HIS A 304 13.06 8.14 4.43
C HIS A 304 12.24 7.06 5.14
N SER A 305 11.64 7.36 6.30
CA SER A 305 10.79 6.42 7.04
C SER A 305 9.34 6.39 6.55
N VAL A 306 8.94 7.38 5.74
CA VAL A 306 7.57 7.55 5.21
C VAL A 306 7.51 7.65 3.68
N LEU A 307 8.63 7.93 3.02
CA LEU A 307 8.78 8.01 1.57
C LEU A 307 9.69 6.90 1.01
N ASP A 308 9.24 6.25 -0.06
CA ASP A 308 10.06 5.45 -0.98
C ASP A 308 10.74 6.41 -1.97
N VAL A 309 12.03 6.67 -1.72
CA VAL A 309 12.89 7.53 -2.54
C VAL A 309 13.96 6.66 -3.17
N SER A 310 13.96 6.62 -4.49
CA SER A 310 14.94 5.87 -5.28
C SER A 310 16.23 6.68 -5.48
N GLU A 311 17.36 6.00 -5.68
CA GLU A 311 18.63 6.63 -6.06
C GLU A 311 18.55 7.30 -7.44
N SER A 312 17.85 6.65 -8.39
CA SER A 312 17.55 7.23 -9.72
C SER A 312 16.62 8.45 -9.59
N LYS A 313 16.98 9.54 -10.28
CA LYS A 313 16.22 10.80 -10.31
C LYS A 313 14.88 10.68 -11.05
N GLU A 314 14.78 9.71 -11.93
CA GLU A 314 13.69 9.51 -12.89
C GLU A 314 12.57 8.63 -12.31
N ARG A 315 12.89 7.84 -11.27
CA ARG A 315 11.88 7.02 -10.59
C ARG A 315 10.99 7.90 -9.72
N PRO A 316 9.65 7.72 -9.77
CA PRO A 316 8.74 8.48 -8.93
C PRO A 316 8.94 8.27 -7.44
N VAL A 317 8.86 9.37 -6.68
CA VAL A 317 8.80 9.37 -5.22
C VAL A 317 7.42 8.94 -4.78
N ARG A 318 7.33 8.02 -3.81
CA ARG A 318 6.04 7.46 -3.35
C ARG A 318 5.94 7.46 -1.84
N LEU A 319 4.72 7.57 -1.31
CA LEU A 319 4.47 7.28 0.10
C LEU A 319 4.58 5.77 0.34
N PHE A 320 5.14 5.36 1.48
CA PHE A 320 5.06 3.95 1.91
C PHE A 320 3.63 3.57 2.28
N HIS A 321 2.84 4.50 2.81
CA HIS A 321 1.47 4.26 3.20
C HIS A 321 0.60 5.52 3.10
N LEU A 322 -0.65 5.35 2.66
CA LEU A 322 -1.59 6.46 2.45
C LEU A 322 -1.96 7.19 3.74
N SER A 323 -1.88 6.52 4.90
CA SER A 323 -2.16 7.20 6.18
C SER A 323 -1.22 8.36 6.48
N PHE A 324 -0.05 8.45 5.83
CA PHE A 324 0.79 9.65 5.92
C PHE A 324 0.16 10.84 5.19
N HIS A 325 -0.39 10.62 3.99
CA HIS A 325 -1.22 11.62 3.31
C HIS A 325 -2.39 12.01 4.22
N ASP A 326 -3.15 11.03 4.72
CA ASP A 326 -4.37 11.28 5.52
C ASP A 326 -4.06 12.08 6.79
N TYR A 327 -2.90 11.82 7.41
CA TYR A 327 -2.41 12.59 8.54
C TYR A 327 -2.09 14.04 8.14
N LEU A 328 -1.31 14.26 7.08
CA LEU A 328 -0.87 15.60 6.65
C LEU A 328 -2.00 16.53 6.20
N VAL A 329 -3.17 16.00 5.85
CA VAL A 329 -4.34 16.81 5.44
C VAL A 329 -5.37 16.99 6.56
N ASP A 330 -5.21 16.35 7.72
CA ASP A 330 -6.15 16.45 8.85
C ASP A 330 -5.67 17.48 9.88
N PRO A 331 -6.34 18.66 9.98
CA PRO A 331 -5.96 19.72 10.92
C PRO A 331 -6.16 19.33 12.39
N ASN A 332 -6.93 18.28 12.69
CA ASN A 332 -7.12 17.81 14.06
C ASN A 332 -5.96 16.93 14.53
N GLN A 333 -5.16 16.40 13.60
CA GLN A 333 -4.08 15.46 13.90
C GLN A 333 -2.70 16.09 13.63
N CYS A 334 -2.51 16.71 12.46
CA CYS A 334 -1.23 17.26 12.05
C CYS A 334 -1.02 18.69 12.59
N PRO A 335 0.19 19.02 13.09
CA PRO A 335 0.54 20.40 13.41
C PRO A 335 0.35 21.35 12.23
N GLU A 336 -0.13 22.56 12.49
CA GLU A 336 -0.30 23.60 11.48
C GLU A 336 0.97 23.85 10.65
N ALA A 337 2.15 23.76 11.26
CA ALA A 337 3.43 23.91 10.57
C ALA A 337 3.65 22.88 9.44
N PHE A 338 3.05 21.69 9.52
CA PHE A 338 3.21 20.62 8.54
C PHE A 338 1.91 20.28 7.81
N LEU A 339 0.84 21.00 8.11
CA LEU A 339 -0.46 20.80 7.48
C LEU A 339 -0.39 21.19 6.01
N SER A 340 -0.78 20.27 5.14
CA SER A 340 -0.92 20.53 3.71
C SER A 340 -2.39 20.77 3.41
N SER A 341 -2.73 21.96 2.90
CA SER A 341 -4.09 22.25 2.47
C SER A 341 -4.44 21.44 1.22
N SER A 342 -5.40 20.53 1.32
CA SER A 342 -6.05 19.90 0.15
C SER A 342 -6.82 20.92 -0.71
N SER A 343 -6.97 22.15 -0.23
CA SER A 343 -7.60 23.28 -0.92
C SER A 343 -6.63 24.06 -1.82
N ALA A 344 -5.98 23.37 -2.75
CA ALA A 344 -5.38 23.99 -3.93
C ALA A 344 -6.22 23.66 -5.17
N ARG A 345 -7.27 24.46 -5.38
CA ARG A 345 -7.80 24.89 -6.68
C ARG A 345 -7.52 23.93 -7.85
N HIS A 346 -8.38 22.92 -8.02
CA HIS A 346 -8.65 22.40 -9.36
C HIS A 346 -9.40 23.49 -10.12
N CYS A 347 -8.65 24.35 -10.81
CA CYS A 347 -9.14 25.12 -11.95
C CYS A 347 -8.81 24.36 -13.23
#